data_AF-A0A382M1V6-F1
#
_entry.id   AF-A0A382M1V6-F1
#
_cell.length_a   1.000
_cell.length_b   1.000
_cell.length_c   1.000
_cell.angle_alpha   90.00
_cell.angle_beta   90.00
_cell.angle_gamma   90.00
#
_symmetry.space_group_name_H-M   'P 1'
#
loop_
_entity.id
_entity.type
_entity.pdbx_description
1 polymer ?
#
loop_
_entity_poly.entity_id
_entity_poly.type
_entity_poly.pdbx_seq_one_letter_code
_entity_poly.pdbx_strand_id
1 'polypeptide(L)'
;VNRYLYTALLARWVGAEFLGIYSMANAIMLISEVLGKMGLETGVMRFISRLNPEADTEKIQKLIASALKMTIAFSLVIMVGLIISSDFIVTQILNESSLLISVIIVFAIAIPFNVLTLVSAFATQGFKRLKYKTLVTQFLNPTLLLGSM
;
A
#
# COMPACT_ATOMS: atom_id res chain seq x y z
N VAL A 1 -2.77 -0.43 -18.22
CA VAL A 1 -2.08 -1.27 -19.24
C VAL A 1 -1.08 -2.22 -18.57
N ASN A 2 -0.07 -1.74 -17.84
CA ASN A 2 0.96 -2.60 -17.21
C ASN A 2 0.39 -3.68 -16.27
N ARG A 3 -0.62 -3.35 -15.44
CA ARG A 3 -1.27 -4.33 -14.56
C ARG A 3 -1.93 -5.48 -15.33
N TYR A 4 -2.57 -5.19 -16.46
CA TYR A 4 -3.23 -6.22 -17.28
C TYR A 4 -2.23 -7.08 -18.06
N LEU A 5 -1.11 -6.49 -18.51
CA LEU A 5 -0.01 -7.25 -19.09
C LEU A 5 0.59 -8.21 -18.05
N TYR A 6 0.82 -7.75 -16.82
CA TYR A 6 1.33 -8.58 -15.73
C TYR A 6 0.40 -9.75 -15.42
N THR A 7 -0.92 -9.51 -15.32
CA THR A 7 -1.91 -10.58 -15.11
C THR A 7 -1.92 -11.59 -16.26
N ALA A 8 -1.81 -11.14 -17.51
CA ALA A 8 -1.79 -12.02 -18.68
C ALA A 8 -0.51 -12.87 -18.77
N LEU A 9 0.65 -12.28 -18.44
CA LEU A 9 1.94 -12.98 -18.42
C LEU A 9 2.01 -14.00 -17.27
N LEU A 10 1.55 -13.61 -16.07
CA LEU A 10 1.45 -14.54 -14.93
C LEU A 10 0.54 -15.72 -15.23
N ALA A 11 -0.64 -15.48 -15.81
CA ALA A 11 -1.59 -16.53 -16.14
C ALA A 11 -0.99 -17.53 -17.13
N ARG A 12 -0.16 -17.06 -18.07
CA ARG A 12 0.47 -17.87 -19.10
C ARG A 12 1.69 -18.64 -18.61
N TRP A 13 2.44 -18.14 -17.64
CA TRP A 13 3.68 -18.76 -17.16
C TRP A 13 3.51 -19.56 -15.86
N VAL A 14 2.69 -19.09 -14.94
CA VAL A 14 2.53 -19.70 -13.61
C VAL A 14 1.30 -20.60 -13.56
N GLY A 15 0.29 -20.34 -14.39
CA GLY A 15 -0.97 -21.09 -14.43
C GLY A 15 -2.10 -20.42 -13.65
N ALA A 16 -3.34 -20.81 -13.97
CA ALA A 16 -4.55 -20.15 -13.45
C ALA A 16 -4.71 -20.28 -11.93
N GLU A 17 -4.23 -21.39 -11.34
CA GLU A 17 -4.31 -21.67 -9.91
C GLU A 17 -3.48 -20.65 -9.09
N PHE A 18 -2.20 -20.48 -9.42
CA PHE A 18 -1.33 -19.50 -8.73
C PHE A 18 -1.75 -18.06 -8.96
N LEU A 19 -2.32 -17.74 -10.13
CA LEU A 19 -2.92 -16.44 -10.39
C LEU A 19 -4.09 -16.15 -9.43
N GLY A 20 -4.91 -17.17 -9.12
CA GLY A 20 -5.99 -17.09 -8.15
C GLY A 20 -5.47 -16.76 -6.75
N ILE A 21 -4.47 -17.51 -6.28
CA ILE A 21 -3.82 -17.29 -4.97
C ILE A 21 -3.23 -15.88 -4.87
N TYR A 22 -2.47 -15.46 -5.88
CA TYR A 22 -1.91 -14.10 -5.91
C TYR A 22 -3.00 -13.03 -5.88
N SER A 23 -4.07 -13.21 -6.67
CA SER A 23 -5.16 -12.24 -6.76
C SER A 23 -5.91 -12.10 -5.44
N MET A 24 -6.16 -13.20 -4.73
CA MET A 24 -6.75 -13.19 -3.40
C MET A 24 -5.85 -12.52 -2.37
N ALA A 25 -4.57 -12.90 -2.31
CA ALA A 25 -3.61 -12.26 -1.41
C ALA A 25 -3.51 -10.75 -1.67
N ASN A 26 -3.46 -10.35 -2.94
CA ASN A 26 -3.43 -8.95 -3.32
C ASN A 26 -4.73 -8.21 -2.94
N ALA A 27 -5.90 -8.85 -3.05
CA ALA A 27 -7.16 -8.25 -2.62
C ALA A 27 -7.18 -8.02 -1.10
N ILE A 28 -6.73 -9.01 -0.31
CA ILE A 28 -6.59 -8.89 1.14
C ILE A 28 -5.64 -7.75 1.48
N MET A 29 -4.46 -7.71 0.87
CA MET A 29 -3.47 -6.64 1.06
C MET A 29 -4.06 -5.26 0.78
N LEU A 30 -4.80 -5.06 -0.32
CA LEU A 30 -5.43 -3.78 -0.64
C LEU A 30 -6.44 -3.32 0.41
N ILE A 31 -7.28 -4.23 0.92
CA ILE A 31 -8.23 -3.92 2.00
C ILE A 31 -7.46 -3.53 3.26
N SER A 32 -6.43 -4.29 3.61
CA SER A 32 -5.60 -4.06 4.78
C SER A 32 -4.82 -2.75 4.70
N GLU A 33 -4.34 -2.36 3.52
CA GLU A 33 -3.71 -1.05 3.30
C GLU A 33 -4.69 0.10 3.50
N VAL A 34 -5.96 -0.06 3.09
CA VAL A 34 -7.00 0.94 3.35
C VAL A 34 -7.20 1.14 4.85
N LEU A 35 -7.24 0.05 5.61
CA LEU A 35 -7.33 0.10 7.06
C LEU A 35 -6.05 0.67 7.70
N GLY A 36 -4.87 0.29 7.21
CA GLY A 36 -3.58 0.68 7.79
C GLY A 36 -3.26 2.17 7.66
N LYS A 37 -3.74 2.83 6.60
CA LYS A 37 -3.59 4.29 6.44
C LYS A 37 -4.73 5.10 7.08
N MET A 38 -5.88 4.50 7.35
CA MET A 38 -7.05 5.16 7.98
C MET A 38 -7.49 6.48 7.29
N GLY A 39 -7.22 6.63 5.99
CA GLY A 39 -7.51 7.85 5.23
C GLY A 39 -6.57 9.03 5.50
N LEU A 40 -5.49 8.83 6.27
CA LEU A 40 -4.49 9.87 6.58
C LEU A 40 -3.85 10.45 5.32
N GLU A 41 -3.74 9.69 4.23
CA GLU A 41 -3.24 10.19 2.96
C GLU A 41 -4.10 11.35 2.43
N THR A 42 -5.43 11.26 2.53
CA THR A 42 -6.33 12.33 2.10
C THR A 42 -6.34 13.50 3.08
N GLY A 43 -6.30 13.21 4.39
CA GLY A 43 -6.24 14.21 5.45
C GLY A 43 -5.00 15.08 5.34
N VAL A 44 -3.83 14.45 5.25
CA VAL A 44 -2.53 15.15 5.14
C VAL A 44 -2.49 16.02 3.90
N MET A 45 -2.86 15.48 2.73
CA MET A 45 -2.90 16.29 1.51
C MET A 45 -3.80 17.52 1.67
N ARG A 46 -5.00 17.34 2.23
CA ARG A 46 -5.99 18.41 2.39
C ARG A 46 -5.48 19.51 3.32
N PHE A 47 -4.93 19.15 4.48
CA PHE A 47 -4.45 20.14 5.45
C PHE A 47 -3.21 20.88 4.96
N ILE A 48 -2.23 20.18 4.35
CA ILE A 48 -1.05 20.84 3.76
C ILE A 48 -1.46 21.81 2.65
N SER A 49 -2.45 21.44 1.82
CA SER A 49 -2.88 22.29 0.70
C SER A 49 -3.53 23.62 1.11
N ARG A 50 -3.91 23.76 2.38
CA ARG A 50 -4.52 24.97 2.97
C ARG A 50 -3.51 25.86 3.71
N LEU A 51 -2.31 25.37 3.99
CA LEU A 51 -1.27 26.11 4.72
C LEU A 51 -0.34 26.83 3.75
N ASN A 52 0.26 27.93 4.20
CA ASN A 52 1.27 28.63 3.40
C ASN A 52 2.66 27.99 3.67
N PRO A 53 3.36 27.44 2.66
CA PRO A 53 4.66 26.80 2.86
C PRO A 53 5.73 27.69 3.49
N GLU A 54 5.67 29.01 3.26
CA GLU A 54 6.66 29.99 3.74
C GLU A 54 6.38 30.44 5.17
N ALA A 55 5.11 30.55 5.56
CA ALA A 55 4.70 31.04 6.88
C ALA A 55 4.44 29.90 7.89
N ASP A 56 4.01 28.72 7.42
CA ASP A 56 3.54 27.62 8.25
C ASP A 56 4.44 26.37 8.19
N THR A 57 5.72 26.52 7.80
CA THR A 57 6.65 25.38 7.61
C THR A 57 6.69 24.44 8.82
N GLU A 58 6.77 24.98 10.03
CA GLU A 58 6.82 24.19 11.27
C GLU A 58 5.53 23.39 11.48
N LYS A 59 4.36 23.99 11.19
CA LYS A 59 3.06 23.30 11.31
C LYS A 59 2.95 22.16 10.31
N ILE A 60 3.42 22.40 9.07
CA ILE A 60 3.44 21.38 8.02
C ILE A 60 4.34 20.21 8.42
N GLN A 61 5.54 20.47 8.93
CA GLN A 61 6.45 19.43 9.40
C GLN A 61 5.84 18.61 10.54
N LYS A 62 5.22 19.26 11.54
CA LYS A 62 4.53 18.57 12.64
C LYS A 62 3.37 17.71 12.13
N LEU A 63 2.60 18.19 11.16
CA LEU A 63 1.48 17.47 10.58
C LEU A 63 1.95 16.22 9.81
N ILE A 64 2.99 16.35 9.00
CA ILE A 64 3.60 15.21 8.30
C ILE A 64 4.16 14.20 9.31
N ALA A 65 4.96 14.65 10.28
CA ALA A 65 5.56 13.77 11.28
C ALA A 65 4.50 13.03 12.10
N SER A 66 3.42 13.70 12.51
CA SER A 66 2.30 13.10 13.22
C SER A 66 1.59 12.04 12.37
N ALA A 67 1.28 12.35 11.11
CA ALA A 67 0.61 11.42 10.22
C ALA A 67 1.46 10.19 9.91
N LEU A 68 2.77 10.36 9.68
CA LEU A 68 3.68 9.23 9.45
C LEU A 68 3.79 8.34 10.69
N LYS A 69 3.91 8.91 11.89
CA LYS A 69 3.91 8.15 13.15
C LYS A 69 2.64 7.34 13.34
N MET A 70 1.47 7.97 13.11
CA MET A 70 0.19 7.27 13.20
C MET A 70 0.08 6.16 12.14
N THR A 71 0.47 6.44 10.90
CA THR A 71 0.43 5.45 9.80
C THR A 71 1.28 4.22 10.14
N ILE A 72 2.50 4.42 10.67
CA ILE A 72 3.35 3.31 11.10
C ILE A 72 2.68 2.52 12.23
N ALA A 73 2.14 3.19 13.24
CA ALA A 73 1.48 2.50 14.36
C ALA A 73 0.30 1.64 13.89
N PHE A 74 -0.62 2.21 13.09
CA PHE A 74 -1.79 1.47 12.60
C PHE A 74 -1.42 0.37 11.62
N SER A 75 -0.50 0.63 10.71
CA SER A 75 -0.06 -0.38 9.75
C SER A 75 0.64 -1.57 10.40
N LEU A 76 1.40 -1.36 11.48
CA LEU A 76 1.98 -2.46 12.26
C LEU A 76 0.90 -3.29 12.97
N VAL A 77 -0.13 -2.65 13.52
CA VAL A 77 -1.27 -3.37 14.11
C VAL A 77 -1.98 -4.23 13.05
N ILE A 78 -2.21 -3.68 11.86
CA ILE A 78 -2.82 -4.43 10.75
C ILE A 78 -1.92 -5.57 10.28
N MET A 79 -0.61 -5.34 10.14
CA MET A 79 0.37 -6.37 9.78
C MET A 79 0.32 -7.55 10.76
N VAL A 80 0.44 -7.28 12.06
CA VAL A 80 0.42 -8.32 13.10
C VAL A 80 -0.93 -9.03 13.13
N GLY A 81 -2.03 -8.29 13.03
CA GLY A 81 -3.38 -8.86 12.98
C GLY A 81 -3.57 -9.81 11.80
N LEU A 82 -3.06 -9.46 10.62
CA LEU A 82 -3.11 -10.33 9.44
C LEU A 82 -2.26 -11.58 9.59
N ILE A 83 -1.04 -11.46 10.12
CA ILE A 83 -0.16 -12.63 10.30
C ILE A 83 -0.83 -13.65 11.23
N ILE A 84 -1.37 -13.19 12.36
CA ILE A 84 -2.02 -14.07 13.35
C ILE A 84 -3.34 -14.66 12.79
N SER A 85 -4.10 -13.88 12.04
CA SER A 85 -5.38 -14.34 11.47
C SER A 85 -5.27 -15.08 10.13
N SER A 86 -4.07 -15.14 9.54
CA SER A 86 -3.86 -15.68 8.19
C SER A 86 -4.36 -17.13 8.03
N ASP A 87 -4.03 -18.00 8.99
CA ASP A 87 -4.48 -19.40 8.99
C ASP A 87 -6.01 -19.51 9.05
N PHE A 88 -6.65 -18.74 9.93
CA PHE A 88 -8.10 -18.72 10.05
C PHE A 88 -8.79 -18.21 8.79
N ILE A 89 -8.29 -17.13 8.20
CA ILE A 89 -8.84 -16.55 6.96
C ILE A 89 -8.77 -17.59 5.83
N VAL A 90 -7.64 -18.25 5.65
CA VAL A 90 -7.44 -19.19 4.54
C VAL A 90 -8.24 -20.46 4.73
N THR A 91 -8.21 -21.05 5.93
CA THR A 91 -8.81 -22.38 6.16
C THR A 91 -10.32 -22.33 6.38
N GLN A 92 -10.84 -21.31 7.09
CA GLN A 92 -12.25 -21.27 7.50
C GLN A 92 -13.12 -20.38 6.61
N ILE A 93 -12.55 -19.30 6.05
CA ILE A 93 -13.32 -18.34 5.24
C ILE A 93 -13.16 -18.64 3.75
N LEU A 94 -11.92 -18.84 3.29
CA LEU A 94 -11.62 -18.99 1.87
C LEU A 94 -11.61 -20.45 1.40
N ASN A 95 -11.37 -21.42 2.29
CA ASN A 95 -11.18 -22.84 1.96
C ASN A 95 -10.11 -23.07 0.87
N GLU A 96 -8.99 -22.35 0.99
CA GLU A 96 -7.92 -22.33 -0.01
C GLU A 96 -6.66 -23.09 0.44
N SER A 97 -5.73 -23.29 -0.50
CA SER A 97 -4.45 -23.95 -0.23
C SER A 97 -3.63 -23.24 0.84
N SER A 98 -2.87 -24.02 1.64
CA SER A 98 -1.95 -23.50 2.66
C SER A 98 -0.87 -22.57 2.08
N LEU A 99 -0.61 -22.65 0.77
CA LEU A 99 0.28 -21.72 0.07
C LEU A 99 -0.19 -20.26 0.22
N LEU A 100 -1.51 -20.02 0.23
CA LEU A 100 -2.06 -18.68 0.40
C LEU A 100 -1.71 -18.06 1.76
N ILE A 101 -1.55 -18.88 2.82
CA ILE A 101 -1.14 -18.43 4.15
C ILE A 101 0.25 -17.79 4.06
N SER A 102 1.20 -18.47 3.42
CA SER A 102 2.57 -17.96 3.24
C SER A 102 2.59 -16.67 2.43
N VAL A 103 1.77 -16.58 1.37
CA VAL A 103 1.69 -15.37 0.54
C VAL A 103 1.10 -14.20 1.33
N ILE A 104 0.05 -14.42 2.13
CA ILE A 104 -0.54 -13.38 3.00
C ILE A 104 0.49 -12.88 4.01
N ILE A 105 1.28 -13.75 4.63
CA ILE A 105 2.31 -13.35 5.60
C ILE A 105 3.36 -12.46 4.93
N VAL A 106 3.85 -12.83 3.75
CA VAL A 106 4.82 -12.02 3.00
C VAL A 106 4.22 -10.65 2.63
N PHE A 107 2.98 -10.61 2.18
CA PHE A 107 2.30 -9.37 1.82
C PHE A 107 2.02 -8.50 3.04
N ALA A 108 1.68 -9.10 4.18
CA ALA A 108 1.45 -8.37 5.43
C ALA A 108 2.68 -7.58 5.86
N ILE A 109 3.88 -8.14 5.71
CA ILE A 109 5.16 -7.46 6.01
C ILE A 109 5.38 -6.24 5.10
N ALA A 110 4.85 -6.26 3.87
CA ALA A 110 4.97 -5.14 2.94
C ALA A 110 4.01 -3.97 3.28
N ILE A 111 2.95 -4.21 4.06
CA ILE A 111 1.91 -3.21 4.34
C ILE A 111 2.51 -1.93 4.94
N PRO A 112 3.28 -1.96 6.05
CA PRO A 112 3.79 -0.74 6.67
C PRO A 112 4.59 0.15 5.72
N PHE A 113 5.38 -0.46 4.84
CA PHE A 113 6.17 0.25 3.85
C PHE A 113 5.31 0.87 2.75
N ASN A 114 4.30 0.15 2.27
CA ASN A 114 3.45 0.64 1.19
C ASN A 114 2.56 1.80 1.64
N VAL A 115 1.89 1.68 2.80
CA VAL A 115 1.08 2.80 3.31
C VAL A 115 1.92 4.00 3.73
N LEU A 116 3.12 3.80 4.28
CA LEU A 116 4.04 4.91 4.56
C LEU A 116 4.43 5.66 3.28
N THR A 117 4.71 4.92 2.21
CA THR A 117 5.02 5.49 0.89
C THR A 117 3.84 6.29 0.33
N LEU A 118 2.63 5.74 0.41
CA LEU A 118 1.41 6.41 -0.05
C LEU A 118 1.12 7.70 0.72
N VAL A 119 1.15 7.67 2.06
CA VAL A 119 0.91 8.86 2.89
C VAL A 119 1.98 9.93 2.61
N SER A 120 3.24 9.54 2.46
CA SER A 120 4.33 10.45 2.09
C SER A 120 4.11 11.10 0.72
N ALA A 121 3.74 10.30 -0.30
CA ALA A 121 3.46 10.80 -1.64
C ALA A 121 2.28 11.80 -1.67
N PHE A 122 1.24 11.53 -0.87
CA PHE A 122 0.10 12.44 -0.72
C PHE A 122 0.46 13.70 0.06
N ALA A 123 1.37 13.61 1.05
CA ALA A 123 1.92 14.78 1.72
C ALA A 123 2.66 15.70 0.75
N THR A 124 3.50 15.13 -0.12
CA THR A 124 4.18 15.90 -1.18
C THR A 124 3.17 16.53 -2.15
N GLN A 125 2.10 15.81 -2.50
CA GLN A 125 1.04 16.36 -3.34
C GLN A 125 0.34 17.56 -2.69
N GLY A 126 0.21 17.58 -1.36
CA GLY A 126 -0.39 18.69 -0.61
C GLY A 126 0.28 20.04 -0.85
N PHE A 127 1.58 20.07 -1.17
CA PHE A 127 2.30 21.30 -1.54
C PHE A 127 1.94 21.82 -2.94
N LYS A 128 0.93 21.25 -3.61
CA LYS A 128 0.53 21.55 -5.01
C LYS A 128 1.66 21.35 -6.03
N ARG A 129 2.76 20.72 -5.61
CA ARG A 129 3.85 20.24 -6.47
C ARG A 129 3.46 18.87 -7.02
N LEU A 130 2.48 18.86 -7.93
CA LEU A 130 1.94 17.63 -8.55
C LEU A 130 3.00 16.80 -9.31
N LYS A 131 4.14 17.41 -9.68
CA LYS A 131 5.21 16.75 -10.46
C LYS A 131 5.74 15.49 -9.78
N TYR A 132 5.97 15.50 -8.46
CA TYR A 132 6.63 14.39 -7.77
C TYR A 132 5.73 13.18 -7.57
N LYS A 133 4.43 13.38 -7.24
CA LYS A 133 3.48 12.26 -7.13
C LYS A 133 3.28 11.58 -8.48
N THR A 134 3.08 12.35 -9.56
CA THR A 134 2.89 11.78 -10.90
C THR A 134 4.12 10.99 -11.34
N LEU A 135 5.32 11.50 -11.08
CA LEU A 135 6.57 10.80 -11.43
C LEU A 135 6.71 9.47 -10.65
N VAL A 136 6.39 9.46 -9.35
CA VAL A 136 6.49 8.23 -8.53
C VAL A 136 5.38 7.22 -8.86
N THR A 137 4.11 7.63 -8.87
CA THR A 137 3.00 6.68 -8.99
C THR A 137 2.69 6.27 -10.42
N GLN A 138 2.95 7.11 -11.42
CA GLN A 138 2.65 6.80 -12.82
C GLN A 138 3.86 6.32 -13.63
N PHE A 139 5.08 6.62 -13.20
CA PHE A 139 6.29 6.20 -13.91
C PHE A 139 7.14 5.25 -13.06
N LEU A 140 7.66 5.69 -11.91
CA LEU A 140 8.66 4.95 -11.13
C LEU A 140 8.17 3.59 -10.61
N ASN A 141 7.02 3.54 -9.92
CA ASN A 141 6.44 2.28 -9.43
C ASN A 141 6.19 1.24 -10.54
N PRO A 142 5.50 1.59 -11.64
CA PRO A 142 5.29 0.64 -12.73
C PRO A 142 6.56 0.25 -13.48
N THR A 143 7.58 1.11 -13.56
CA THR A 143 8.85 0.78 -14.25
C THR A 143 9.76 -0.10 -13.40
N LEU A 144 9.83 0.12 -12.07
CA LEU A 144 10.59 -0.75 -11.16
C LEU A 144 10.01 -2.17 -11.09
N LEU A 145 8.69 -2.30 -11.07
CA LEU A 145 8.00 -3.60 -11.15
C LEU A 145 8.25 -4.34 -12.46
N LEU A 146 8.46 -3.61 -13.56
CA LEU A 146 8.80 -4.20 -14.86
C LEU A 146 10.27 -4.63 -14.95
N GLY A 147 11.17 -3.93 -14.27
CA GLY A 147 12.62 -4.21 -14.29
C GLY A 147 13.10 -5.20 -13.23
N SER A 148 12.27 -5.57 -12.26
CA SER A 148 12.58 -6.62 -11.27
C SER A 148 12.19 -8.03 -11.75
N MET A 149 11.74 -8.16 -12.99
CA MET A 149 11.61 -9.43 -13.72
C MET A 149 12.80 -9.59 -14.66
#